data_AF-A0A352A8V2-F1
#
_entry.id   AF-A0A352A8V2-F1
#
_cell.length_a   1.000
_cell.length_b   1.000
_cell.length_c   1.000
_cell.angle_alpha   90.00
_cell.angle_beta   90.00
_cell.angle_gamma   90.00
#
_symmetry.space_group_name_H-M   'P 1'
#
loop_
_entity.id
_entity.type
_entity.pdbx_description
1 polymer ?
#
loop_
_entity_poly.entity_id
_entity_poly.type
_entity_poly.pdbx_seq_one_letter_code
_entity_poly.pdbx_strand_id
1 'polypeptide(L)'
;LIIAPCTGNTLAKLVNGITDTPALMAAKGHIRNNKPLVISLSTNDALGFNFKNIGTMLNSKNVYFVPFGQDNYSGKPNSMVAHTNLIIPTLEQALDGKQIQPVIKSPH
;
A
#
# COMPACT_ATOMS: atom_id res chain seq x y z
N LEU A 1 2.72 11.82 -1.86
CA LEU A 1 2.73 11.01 -3.12
C LEU A 1 1.84 9.80 -2.93
N ILE A 2 1.13 9.35 -3.97
CA ILE A 2 0.36 8.11 -3.95
C ILE A 2 0.79 7.17 -5.08
N ILE A 3 0.80 5.86 -4.81
CA ILE A 3 0.86 4.80 -5.83
C ILE A 3 -0.49 4.09 -5.85
N ALA A 4 -1.29 4.32 -6.89
CA ALA A 4 -2.60 3.72 -7.08
C ALA A 4 -2.86 3.40 -8.58
N PRO A 5 -3.00 2.12 -8.96
CA PRO A 5 -2.83 0.93 -8.12
C PRO A 5 -1.35 0.65 -7.80
N CYS A 6 -1.08 0.04 -6.64
CA CYS A 6 0.21 -0.53 -6.28
C CYS A 6 0.15 -2.06 -6.40
N THR A 7 0.77 -2.58 -7.45
CA THR A 7 0.86 -4.04 -7.69
C THR A 7 1.83 -4.71 -6.70
N GLY A 8 1.71 -6.03 -6.52
CA GLY A 8 2.63 -6.80 -5.68
C GLY A 8 4.11 -6.65 -6.10
N ASN A 9 4.39 -6.58 -7.41
CA ASN A 9 5.74 -6.35 -7.91
C ASN A 9 6.27 -4.96 -7.51
N THR A 10 5.47 -3.91 -7.67
CA THR A 10 5.85 -2.55 -7.25
C THR A 10 6.12 -2.50 -5.74
N LEU A 11 5.25 -3.11 -4.93
CA LEU A 11 5.42 -3.18 -3.48
C LEU A 11 6.70 -3.93 -3.09
N ALA A 12 6.94 -5.10 -3.68
CA ALA A 12 8.13 -5.91 -3.43
C ALA A 12 9.43 -5.16 -3.79
N LYS A 13 9.45 -4.47 -4.94
CA LYS A 13 10.60 -3.65 -5.34
C LYS A 13 10.85 -2.50 -4.37
N LEU A 14 9.79 -1.81 -3.94
CA LEU A 14 9.89 -0.71 -3.00
C LEU A 14 10.44 -1.16 -1.64
N VAL A 15 9.99 -2.32 -1.13
CA VAL A 15 10.50 -2.93 0.11
C VAL A 15 11.99 -3.24 0.02
N ASN A 16 12.46 -3.67 -1.14
CA ASN A 16 13.86 -3.98 -1.38
C ASN A 16 14.69 -2.76 -1.86
N GLY A 17 14.12 -1.55 -1.83
CA GLY A 17 14.82 -0.32 -2.22
C GLY A 17 15.16 -0.20 -3.71
N ILE A 18 14.54 -1.02 -4.57
CA ILE A 18 14.72 -1.01 -6.02
C ILE A 18 13.97 0.19 -6.61
N THR A 19 14.63 0.96 -7.49
CA THR A 19 14.07 2.16 -8.13
C THR A 19 14.28 2.16 -9.64
N ASP A 20 13.88 1.08 -10.29
CA ASP A 20 14.01 0.86 -11.73
C ASP A 20 12.81 1.39 -12.54
N THR A 21 11.85 2.05 -11.89
CA THR A 21 10.73 2.74 -12.54
C THR A 21 10.57 4.15 -12.00
N PRO A 22 9.99 5.09 -12.78
CA PRO A 22 9.75 6.46 -12.32
C PRO A 22 8.92 6.53 -11.03
N ALA A 23 7.90 5.67 -10.89
CA ALA A 23 7.06 5.63 -9.69
C ALA A 23 7.86 5.24 -8.43
N LEU A 24 8.75 4.24 -8.54
CA LEU A 24 9.61 3.82 -7.44
C LEU A 24 10.66 4.87 -7.09
N MET A 25 11.24 5.54 -8.09
CA MET A 25 12.16 6.66 -7.86
C MET A 25 11.47 7.83 -7.16
N ALA A 26 10.25 8.18 -7.59
CA ALA A 26 9.45 9.20 -6.94
C ALA A 26 9.12 8.83 -5.48
N ALA A 27 8.73 7.58 -5.22
CA ALA A 27 8.49 7.08 -3.87
C ALA A 27 9.72 7.17 -2.96
N LYS A 28 10.88 6.72 -3.46
CA LYS A 28 12.15 6.85 -2.74
C LYS A 28 12.50 8.30 -2.43
N GLY A 29 12.36 9.20 -3.41
CA GLY A 29 12.58 10.64 -3.23
C GLY A 29 11.63 11.27 -2.21
N HIS A 30 10.38 10.83 -2.18
CA HIS A 30 9.37 11.32 -1.24
C HIS A 30 9.69 10.88 0.21
N ILE A 31 10.02 9.59 0.40
CA ILE A 31 10.43 9.03 1.70
C ILE A 31 11.72 9.68 2.20
N ARG A 32 12.71 9.89 1.32
CA ARG A 32 13.99 10.58 1.66
C ARG A 32 13.75 11.96 2.27
N ASN A 33 12.70 12.65 1.85
CA ASN A 33 12.33 13.97 2.35
C ASN A 33 11.34 13.93 3.54
N ASN A 34 11.18 12.78 4.20
CA ASN A 34 10.23 12.55 5.29
C ASN A 34 8.78 12.93 4.94
N LYS A 35 8.40 12.80 3.66
CA LYS A 35 7.04 13.13 3.21
C LYS A 35 6.20 11.86 3.07
N PRO A 36 4.88 11.92 3.33
CA PRO A 36 4.00 10.74 3.34
C PRO A 36 3.86 10.07 1.96
N LEU A 37 4.06 8.76 1.93
CA LEU A 37 3.74 7.89 0.80
C LEU A 37 2.47 7.10 1.11
N VAL A 38 1.47 7.22 0.23
CA VAL A 38 0.22 6.44 0.32
C VAL A 38 0.23 5.30 -0.70
N ILE A 39 -0.13 4.09 -0.26
CA ILE A 39 -0.17 2.87 -1.06
C ILE A 39 -1.61 2.39 -1.20
N SER A 40 -2.09 2.27 -2.44
CA SER A 40 -3.35 1.61 -2.77
C SER A 40 -3.06 0.19 -3.27
N LEU A 41 -3.03 -0.79 -2.36
CA LEU A 41 -2.69 -2.18 -2.66
C LEU A 41 -3.64 -2.80 -3.70
N SER A 42 -3.10 -3.55 -4.65
CA SER A 42 -3.88 -4.37 -5.58
C SER A 42 -3.04 -5.55 -6.05
N THR A 43 -3.14 -6.69 -5.37
CA THR A 43 -2.38 -7.89 -5.74
C THR A 43 -3.09 -9.18 -5.36
N ASN A 44 -2.92 -10.22 -6.17
CA ASN A 44 -3.58 -11.52 -5.99
C ASN A 44 -2.82 -12.49 -5.07
N ASP A 45 -1.60 -12.13 -4.65
CA ASP A 45 -0.71 -12.88 -3.79
C ASP A 45 -0.43 -12.16 -2.46
N ALA A 46 -1.35 -11.27 -2.06
CA ALA A 46 -1.24 -10.41 -0.88
C ALA A 46 -1.13 -11.21 0.41
N LEU A 47 -1.90 -12.29 0.56
CA LEU A 47 -1.78 -13.25 1.68
C LEU A 47 -0.79 -14.39 1.38
N GLY A 48 -0.03 -14.29 0.29
CA GLY A 48 1.03 -15.23 -0.09
C GLY A 48 2.41 -14.58 0.05
N PHE A 49 3.21 -14.62 -1.02
CA PHE A 49 4.58 -14.09 -1.00
C PHE A 49 4.67 -12.60 -0.68
N ASN A 50 3.65 -11.81 -1.03
CA ASN A 50 3.63 -10.38 -0.77
C ASN A 50 3.20 -10.01 0.65
N PHE A 51 2.73 -10.96 1.48
CA PHE A 51 2.28 -10.64 2.83
C PHE A 51 3.40 -10.03 3.69
N LYS A 52 4.62 -10.57 3.58
CA LYS A 52 5.81 -10.02 4.23
C LYS A 52 6.12 -8.59 3.77
N ASN A 53 5.90 -8.29 2.49
CA ASN A 53 6.19 -6.97 1.91
C ASN A 53 5.16 -5.93 2.39
N ILE A 54 3.89 -6.33 2.49
CA ILE A 54 2.81 -5.52 3.08
C ILE A 54 3.14 -5.21 4.55
N GLY A 55 3.48 -6.23 5.34
CA GLY A 55 3.86 -6.05 6.75
C GLY A 55 5.07 -5.12 6.94
N THR A 56 6.12 -5.29 6.13
CA THR A 56 7.30 -4.42 6.19
C THR A 56 6.96 -2.96 5.86
N MET A 57 6.11 -2.71 4.84
CA MET A 57 5.70 -1.36 4.48
C MET A 57 4.76 -0.73 5.52
N LEU A 58 3.83 -1.50 6.09
CA LEU A 58 2.96 -1.02 7.18
C LEU A 58 3.76 -0.58 8.42
N ASN A 59 4.91 -1.22 8.67
CA ASN A 59 5.81 -0.86 9.77
C ASN A 59 6.81 0.26 9.41
N SER A 60 6.80 0.77 8.18
CA SER A 60 7.75 1.77 7.71
C SER A 60 7.28 3.19 8.03
N LYS A 61 8.20 4.06 8.48
CA LYS A 61 7.89 5.47 8.75
C LYS A 61 7.42 6.19 7.48
N ASN A 62 6.43 7.07 7.64
CA ASN A 62 5.83 7.87 6.56
C ASN A 62 5.21 7.06 5.42
N VAL A 63 4.90 5.78 5.64
CA VAL A 63 4.16 4.93 4.70
C VAL A 63 2.77 4.67 5.26
N TYR A 64 1.76 4.88 4.43
CA TYR A 64 0.35 4.73 4.78
C TYR A 64 -0.36 3.90 3.73
N PHE A 65 -1.36 3.13 4.14
CA PHE A 65 -2.15 2.30 3.25
C PHE A 65 -3.57 2.84 3.15
N VAL A 66 -4.08 2.88 1.93
CA VAL A 66 -5.52 2.94 1.71
C VAL A 66 -6.11 1.66 2.30
N PRO A 67 -7.19 1.71 3.11
CA PRO A 67 -7.75 0.52 3.71
C PRO A 67 -8.01 -0.57 2.68
N PHE A 68 -7.68 -1.81 3.01
CA PHE A 68 -7.68 -2.93 2.08
C PHE A 68 -8.11 -4.22 2.75
N GLY A 69 -8.51 -5.19 1.93
CA GLY A 69 -8.72 -6.57 2.36
C GLY A 69 -9.12 -7.46 1.19
N GLN A 70 -9.65 -8.64 1.49
CA GLN A 70 -9.95 -9.64 0.47
C GLN A 70 -11.11 -9.20 -0.41
N ASP A 71 -10.90 -9.19 -1.73
CA ASP A 71 -11.90 -8.78 -2.70
C ASP A 71 -12.78 -9.94 -3.18
N ASN A 72 -12.23 -11.15 -3.24
CA ASN A 72 -12.98 -12.38 -3.50
C ASN A 72 -12.30 -13.55 -2.77
N TYR A 73 -12.67 -13.77 -1.51
CA TYR A 73 -12.07 -14.82 -0.69
C TYR A 73 -12.30 -16.24 -1.24
N SER A 74 -13.38 -16.47 -2.00
CA SER A 74 -13.72 -17.79 -2.56
C SER A 74 -12.94 -18.09 -3.84
N GLY A 75 -12.92 -17.15 -4.79
CA GLY A 75 -12.24 -17.33 -6.09
C GLY A 75 -10.77 -16.92 -6.10
N LYS A 76 -10.36 -16.03 -5.19
CA LYS A 76 -9.01 -15.46 -5.11
C LYS A 76 -8.56 -15.35 -3.64
N PRO A 77 -8.39 -16.48 -2.93
CA PRO A 77 -8.17 -16.49 -1.48
C PRO A 77 -6.97 -15.68 -1.01
N ASN A 78 -5.92 -15.55 -1.83
CA ASN A 78 -4.73 -14.77 -1.48
C ASN A 78 -4.78 -13.30 -1.92
N SER A 79 -5.85 -12.88 -2.60
CA SER A 79 -5.98 -11.55 -3.16
C SER A 79 -6.45 -10.56 -2.11
N MET A 80 -5.82 -9.38 -2.09
CA MET A 80 -6.32 -8.21 -1.38
C MET A 80 -6.22 -6.97 -2.24
N VAL A 81 -7.25 -6.13 -2.15
CA VAL A 81 -7.37 -4.89 -2.91
C VAL A 81 -7.78 -3.76 -1.97
N ALA A 82 -7.26 -2.57 -2.21
CA ALA A 82 -7.64 -1.36 -1.52
C ALA A 82 -9.05 -0.90 -1.88
N HIS A 83 -9.79 -0.41 -0.89
CA HIS A 83 -11.05 0.29 -1.05
C HIS A 83 -10.76 1.69 -1.62
N THR A 84 -10.75 1.82 -2.95
CA THR A 84 -10.29 3.04 -3.66
C THR A 84 -11.12 4.29 -3.35
N ASN A 85 -12.36 4.11 -2.92
CA ASN A 85 -13.20 5.20 -2.39
C ASN A 85 -12.61 5.88 -1.13
N LEU A 86 -11.68 5.23 -0.44
CA LEU A 86 -11.00 5.75 0.74
C LEU A 86 -9.63 6.38 0.43
N ILE A 87 -9.26 6.54 -0.85
CA ILE A 87 -7.99 7.19 -1.25
C ILE A 87 -7.89 8.61 -0.69
N ILE A 88 -8.92 9.45 -0.89
CA ILE A 88 -8.91 10.84 -0.42
C ILE A 88 -8.83 10.90 1.11
N PRO A 89 -9.70 10.21 1.87
CA PRO A 89 -9.57 10.15 3.34
C PRO A 89 -8.20 9.67 3.83
N THR A 90 -7.59 8.72 3.12
CA THR A 90 -6.25 8.21 3.47
C THR A 90 -5.19 9.29 3.25
N LEU A 91 -5.27 10.04 2.15
CA LEU A 91 -4.35 11.13 1.86
C LEU A 91 -4.43 12.23 2.91
N GLU A 92 -5.63 12.62 3.33
CA GLU A 92 -5.85 13.62 4.38
C GLU A 92 -5.20 13.20 5.70
N GLN A 93 -5.46 11.97 6.17
CA GLN A 93 -4.84 11.44 7.38
C GLN A 93 -3.31 11.30 7.26
N ALA A 94 -2.81 10.92 6.08
CA ALA A 94 -1.38 10.79 5.83
C ALA A 94 -0.65 12.14 5.88
N LEU A 95 -1.31 13.26 5.53
CA LEU A 95 -0.75 14.61 5.70
C LEU A 95 -0.56 14.97 7.18
N ASP A 96 -1.42 14.46 8.06
CA ASP A 96 -1.30 14.57 9.52
C ASP A 96 -0.38 13.51 10.13
N GLY A 97 0.28 12.70 9.30
CA GLY A 97 1.17 11.64 9.74
C GLY A 97 0.44 10.41 10.31
N LYS A 98 -0.87 10.26 10.07
CA LYS A 98 -1.73 9.22 10.65
C LYS A 98 -2.14 8.18 9.61
N GLN A 99 -2.14 6.91 10.03
CA GLN A 99 -2.78 5.84 9.27
C GLN A 99 -4.29 5.89 9.52
N ILE A 100 -5.08 5.99 8.45
CA ILE A 100 -6.54 5.87 8.56
C ILE A 100 -6.91 4.49 9.13
N GLN A 101 -7.92 4.48 9.99
CA GLN A 101 -8.43 3.27 10.63
C GLN A 101 -9.94 3.09 10.34
N PRO A 102 -10.43 1.84 10.27
CA PRO A 102 -9.64 0.61 10.25
C PRO A 102 -8.90 0.44 8.90
N VAL A 103 -7.64 0.01 8.96
CA VAL A 103 -6.81 -0.22 7.75
C VAL A 103 -7.09 -1.57 7.07
N ILE A 104 -7.46 -2.61 7.84
CA ILE A 104 -7.87 -3.92 7.31
C ILE A 104 -9.39 -4.03 7.32
N LYS A 105 -10.00 -4.42 6.20
CA LYS A 105 -11.46 -4.58 6.04
C LYS A 105 -11.81 -5.80 5.14
N SER A 106 -12.56 -6.79 5.65
CA SER A 106 -13.06 -7.97 4.90
C SER A 106 -14.39 -8.52 5.48
N PRO A 107 -15.36 -9.01 4.67
CA PRO A 107 -15.70 -8.60 3.31
C PRO A 107 -16.98 -7.74 3.35
N HIS A 108 -16.85 -6.47 3.78
CA HIS A 108 -17.80 -5.35 3.60
C HIS A 108 -17.06 -4.02 3.79
#